data_AF-A0A813FQ02-F1
#
_entry.id   AF-A0A813FQ02-F1
#
_cell.length_a   1.000
_cell.length_b   1.000
_cell.length_c   1.000
_cell.angle_alpha   90.00
_cell.angle_beta   90.00
_cell.angle_gamma   90.00
#
_symmetry.space_group_name_H-M   'P 1'
#
loop_
_entity.id
_entity.type
_entity.pdbx_description
1 polymer ?
#
loop_
_entity_poly.entity_id
_entity_poly.type
_entity_poly.pdbx_seq_one_letter_code
_entity_poly.pdbx_strand_id
1 'polypeptide(L)'
;MRVLEAMITVDQLNVPCLQSAELLLRRAQVIKEAHRISPGLPDYSSADIYMGWAYRQRGAGIDQALTAHVASELKAEAAIAKEARKAREEAAARRQPKPKKGAKGGAAEQE
;
A
#
# COMPACT_ATOMS: atom_id res chain seq x y z
N MET A 1 -21.80 -5.30 -6.71
CA MET A 1 -22.33 -5.05 -5.35
C MET A 1 -23.84 -4.95 -5.47
N ARG A 2 -24.61 -5.92 -4.96
CA ARG A 2 -26.07 -6.00 -5.19
C ARG A 2 -26.85 -4.81 -4.64
N VAL A 3 -26.32 -4.17 -3.60
CA VAL A 3 -26.91 -2.95 -3.00
C VAL A 3 -26.97 -1.81 -4.03
N LEU A 4 -25.91 -1.57 -4.81
CA LEU A 4 -25.92 -0.51 -5.83
C LEU A 4 -26.84 -0.82 -7.01
N GLU A 5 -26.99 -2.10 -7.34
CA GLU A 5 -27.87 -2.55 -8.41
C GLU A 5 -29.33 -2.29 -8.03
N ALA A 6 -29.73 -2.66 -6.82
CA ALA A 6 -31.06 -2.36 -6.30
C ALA A 6 -31.34 -0.84 -6.23
N MET A 7 -30.36 -0.04 -5.79
CA MET A 7 -30.48 1.43 -5.75
C MET A 7 -30.76 2.05 -7.13
N ILE A 8 -30.36 1.39 -8.22
CA ILE A 8 -30.50 1.90 -9.59
C ILE A 8 -31.73 1.30 -10.29
N THR A 9 -31.99 0.01 -10.12
CA THR A 9 -33.01 -0.70 -10.93
C THR A 9 -34.36 -0.75 -10.25
N VAL A 10 -34.37 -0.87 -8.93
CA VAL A 10 -35.60 -0.98 -8.12
C VAL A 10 -35.98 0.39 -7.59
N ASP A 11 -35.05 1.05 -6.89
CA ASP A 11 -35.30 2.36 -6.26
C ASP A 11 -35.12 3.53 -7.25
N GLN A 12 -34.53 3.27 -8.41
CA GLN A 12 -34.34 4.23 -9.50
C GLN A 12 -33.70 5.55 -9.04
N LEU A 13 -32.76 5.47 -8.09
CA LEU A 13 -32.10 6.62 -7.49
C LEU A 13 -31.02 7.20 -8.41
N ASN A 14 -30.80 8.51 -8.32
CA ASN A 14 -29.64 9.16 -8.91
C ASN A 14 -28.38 8.92 -8.04
N VAL A 15 -27.90 7.68 -8.06
CA VAL A 15 -26.80 7.16 -7.22
C VAL A 15 -25.53 8.02 -7.22
N PRO A 16 -25.04 8.55 -8.36
CA PRO A 16 -23.84 9.42 -8.35
C PRO A 16 -24.01 10.71 -7.56
N CYS A 17 -25.24 11.20 -7.41
CA CYS A 17 -25.54 12.38 -6.60
C CYS A 17 -25.79 12.03 -5.12
N LEU A 18 -25.69 10.75 -4.74
CA LEU A 18 -25.90 10.28 -3.38
C LEU A 18 -24.59 10.11 -2.64
N GLN A 19 -24.49 10.83 -1.54
CA GLN A 19 -23.39 10.69 -0.58
C GLN A 19 -23.30 9.25 -0.03
N SER A 20 -24.42 8.64 0.37
CA SER A 20 -24.40 7.28 0.91
C SER A 20 -23.81 6.26 -0.08
N ALA A 21 -24.14 6.40 -1.37
CA ALA A 21 -23.58 5.57 -2.42
C ALA A 21 -22.06 5.73 -2.54
N GLU A 22 -21.56 6.95 -2.43
CA GLU A 22 -20.12 7.23 -2.45
C GLU A 22 -19.38 6.62 -1.24
N LEU A 23 -19.93 6.64 -0.01
CA LEU A 23 -19.30 5.96 1.16
C LEU A 23 -19.19 4.45 0.94
N LEU A 24 -20.26 3.86 0.43
CA LEU A 24 -20.31 2.42 0.17
C LEU A 24 -19.24 2.02 -0.85
N LEU A 25 -19.12 2.82 -1.92
CA LEU A 25 -18.12 2.61 -2.96
C LEU A 25 -16.69 2.76 -2.41
N ARG A 26 -16.40 3.76 -1.58
CA ARG A 26 -15.08 3.96 -0.95
C ARG A 26 -14.72 2.85 0.02
N ARG A 27 -15.69 2.37 0.80
CA ARG A 27 -15.46 1.25 1.74
C ARG A 27 -15.13 -0.03 1.00
N ALA A 28 -15.75 -0.24 -0.16
CA ALA A 28 -15.37 -1.34 -1.03
C ALA A 28 -13.92 -1.20 -1.57
N GLN A 29 -13.41 0.02 -1.79
CA GLN A 29 -12.01 0.23 -2.20
C GLN A 29 -11.03 -0.11 -1.07
N VAL A 30 -11.32 0.35 0.15
CA VAL A 30 -10.56 0.02 1.36
C VAL A 30 -10.37 -1.48 1.55
N ILE A 31 -11.45 -2.25 1.44
CA ILE A 31 -11.40 -3.70 1.61
C ILE A 31 -10.54 -4.36 0.54
N LYS A 32 -10.64 -3.86 -0.70
CA LYS A 32 -9.84 -4.37 -1.80
C LYS A 32 -8.36 -4.06 -1.63
N GLU A 33 -8.01 -2.84 -1.22
CA GLU A 33 -6.61 -2.43 -1.01
C GLU A 33 -5.98 -3.15 0.17
N ALA A 34 -6.78 -3.43 1.20
CA ALA A 34 -6.29 -4.13 2.35
C ALA A 34 -5.86 -5.56 2.08
N HIS A 35 -6.71 -6.30 1.40
CA HIS A 35 -6.39 -7.67 1.06
C HIS A 35 -5.35 -7.76 -0.07
N ARG A 36 -4.80 -6.64 -0.55
CA ARG A 36 -3.96 -6.60 -1.76
C ARG A 36 -2.66 -7.39 -1.61
N ILE A 37 -1.93 -7.25 -0.49
CA ILE A 37 -0.62 -7.90 -0.31
C ILE A 37 -0.76 -9.29 0.31
N SER A 38 -1.67 -9.45 1.26
CA SER A 38 -1.93 -10.75 1.90
C SER A 38 -3.44 -10.90 2.16
N PRO A 39 -4.14 -11.77 1.42
CA PRO A 39 -5.58 -12.00 1.63
C PRO A 39 -5.90 -12.64 2.98
N GLY A 40 -4.98 -13.44 3.52
CA GLY A 40 -5.12 -14.03 4.86
C GLY A 40 -4.73 -13.08 5.99
N LEU A 41 -4.08 -11.96 5.65
CA LEU A 41 -3.64 -10.93 6.59
C LEU A 41 -3.81 -9.55 5.94
N PRO A 42 -5.06 -9.07 5.79
CA PRO A 42 -5.31 -7.84 5.06
C PRO A 42 -4.79 -6.58 5.77
N ASP A 43 -4.17 -5.71 4.99
CA ASP A 43 -3.57 -4.45 5.40
C ASP A 43 -4.43 -3.23 5.07
N TYR A 44 -5.38 -2.92 5.94
CA TYR A 44 -6.29 -1.78 5.80
C TYR A 44 -5.62 -0.42 6.03
N SER A 45 -4.30 -0.34 6.02
CA SER A 45 -3.51 0.85 6.36
C SER A 45 -3.90 2.10 5.57
N SER A 46 -4.25 1.96 4.30
CA SER A 46 -4.64 3.10 3.45
C SER A 46 -6.14 3.43 3.52
N ALA A 47 -6.92 2.79 4.39
CA ALA A 47 -8.38 2.90 4.42
C ALA A 47 -8.92 4.33 4.46
N ASP A 48 -8.42 5.14 5.38
CA ASP A 48 -8.96 6.48 5.69
C ASP A 48 -8.66 7.50 4.60
N ILE A 49 -7.59 7.22 3.88
CA ILE A 49 -7.15 7.95 2.73
C ILE A 49 -8.16 7.67 1.62
N TYR A 50 -8.51 6.40 1.37
CA TYR A 50 -9.49 5.97 0.34
C TYR A 50 -10.95 6.36 0.66
N MET A 51 -11.29 6.41 1.95
CA MET A 51 -12.55 6.97 2.44
C MET A 51 -12.56 8.49 2.46
N GLY A 52 -11.37 9.11 2.38
CA GLY A 52 -11.03 10.52 2.50
C GLY A 52 -11.81 11.27 3.51
N TRP A 53 -11.96 10.57 4.61
CA TRP A 53 -12.13 11.19 5.89
C TRP A 53 -10.96 12.10 6.21
N ALA A 54 -9.79 11.87 5.62
CA ALA A 54 -8.58 12.63 5.91
C ALA A 54 -8.57 14.09 5.36
N TYR A 55 -9.40 14.49 4.38
CA TYR A 55 -9.22 15.78 3.67
C TYR A 55 -10.45 16.71 3.73
N ARG A 56 -11.32 16.53 4.73
CA ARG A 56 -12.57 17.31 4.86
C ARG A 56 -12.36 18.78 5.20
N GLN A 57 -12.91 19.68 4.37
CA GLN A 57 -13.27 21.06 4.73
C GLN A 57 -14.79 21.35 4.77
N ARG A 58 -15.65 20.31 4.57
CA ARG A 58 -17.14 20.24 4.58
C ARG A 58 -17.85 20.32 3.19
N GLY A 59 -18.47 19.21 2.73
CA GLY A 59 -19.70 19.18 1.86
C GLY A 59 -19.52 19.04 0.30
N ALA A 60 -20.21 18.23 -0.53
CA ALA A 60 -21.16 17.15 -0.27
C ALA A 60 -20.66 16.35 0.91
N GLY A 61 -21.48 15.65 1.68
CA GLY A 61 -20.86 15.00 2.82
C GLY A 61 -19.79 13.94 2.44
N ILE A 62 -19.42 13.76 1.14
CA ILE A 62 -18.13 13.20 0.69
C ILE A 62 -17.66 13.78 -0.68
N ASP A 63 -16.41 13.60 -1.07
CA ASP A 63 -15.35 14.61 -0.88
C ASP A 63 -14.31 14.51 -2.02
N GLN A 64 -13.84 15.65 -2.54
CA GLN A 64 -12.88 15.75 -3.64
C GLN A 64 -11.43 15.84 -3.19
N ALA A 65 -11.19 16.39 -2.02
CA ALA A 65 -9.87 16.48 -1.46
C ALA A 65 -9.40 15.10 -0.98
N LEU A 66 -10.35 14.33 -0.46
CA LEU A 66 -10.26 12.89 -0.20
C LEU A 66 -9.47 12.14 -1.26
N THR A 67 -9.79 12.45 -2.48
CA THR A 67 -9.23 11.78 -3.62
C THR A 67 -7.82 12.27 -3.93
N ALA A 68 -7.58 13.58 -3.81
CA ALA A 68 -6.24 14.13 -4.04
C ALA A 68 -5.21 13.62 -3.02
N HIS A 69 -5.68 13.17 -1.87
CA HIS A 69 -4.87 12.61 -0.79
C HIS A 69 -4.40 11.19 -0.98
N VAL A 70 -5.31 10.29 -1.40
CA VAL A 70 -4.93 8.91 -1.73
C VAL A 70 -3.76 8.88 -2.66
N ALA A 71 -3.78 9.84 -3.55
CA ALA A 71 -2.78 10.05 -4.55
C ALA A 71 -1.42 10.55 -4.02
N SER A 72 -1.37 11.29 -2.92
CA SER A 72 -0.08 11.71 -2.37
C SER A 72 0.56 10.59 -1.54
N GLU A 73 -0.25 9.87 -0.79
CA GLU A 73 0.24 8.96 0.25
C GLU A 73 0.86 7.70 -0.32
N LEU A 74 0.15 7.06 -1.24
CA LEU A 74 0.71 5.90 -1.92
C LEU A 74 1.98 6.27 -2.72
N LYS A 75 2.13 7.56 -3.06
CA LYS A 75 3.29 8.08 -3.79
C LYS A 75 4.53 8.25 -2.92
N ALA A 76 4.36 8.58 -1.65
CA ALA A 76 5.47 8.62 -0.70
C ALA A 76 5.83 7.22 -0.19
N GLU A 77 4.84 6.37 0.09
CA GLU A 77 5.05 4.97 0.49
C GLU A 77 5.96 4.23 -0.49
N ALA A 78 5.74 4.48 -1.78
CA ALA A 78 6.56 3.94 -2.85
C ALA A 78 8.00 4.50 -2.89
N ALA A 79 8.22 5.72 -2.41
CA ALA A 79 9.55 6.34 -2.42
C ALA A 79 10.43 5.83 -1.26
N ILE A 80 9.84 5.63 -0.08
CA ILE A 80 10.59 5.19 1.10
C ILE A 80 10.83 3.68 1.08
N ALA A 81 9.85 2.89 0.62
CA ALA A 81 10.05 1.46 0.45
C ALA A 81 11.22 1.16 -0.51
N LYS A 82 11.47 2.07 -1.47
CA LYS A 82 12.63 2.05 -2.37
C LYS A 82 13.95 2.33 -1.66
N GLU A 83 14.03 3.39 -0.87
CA GLU A 83 15.29 3.73 -0.19
C GLU A 83 15.64 2.72 0.92
N ALA A 84 14.65 2.25 1.67
CA ALA A 84 14.83 1.27 2.73
C ALA A 84 15.30 -0.09 2.20
N ARG A 85 14.82 -0.50 1.02
CA ARG A 85 15.30 -1.70 0.35
C ARG A 85 16.76 -1.55 -0.09
N LYS A 86 17.09 -0.38 -0.64
CA LYS A 86 18.45 -0.04 -1.08
C LYS A 86 19.46 -0.05 0.08
N ALA A 87 19.14 0.57 1.21
CA ALA A 87 20.02 0.58 2.37
C ALA A 87 20.25 -0.81 2.99
N ARG A 88 19.22 -1.69 2.97
CA ARG A 88 19.34 -3.08 3.45
C ARG A 88 20.26 -3.91 2.55
N GLU A 89 20.14 -3.73 1.24
CA GLU A 89 21.00 -4.36 0.24
C GLU A 89 22.47 -3.88 0.39
N GLU A 90 22.68 -2.59 0.67
CA GLU A 90 24.00 -2.01 0.92
C GLU A 90 24.65 -2.49 2.25
N ALA A 91 23.88 -2.58 3.33
CA ALA A 91 24.38 -3.08 4.62
C ALA A 91 24.68 -4.58 4.60
N ALA A 92 23.90 -5.36 3.86
CA ALA A 92 24.14 -6.79 3.65
C ALA A 92 25.41 -7.01 2.81
N ALA A 93 25.64 -6.19 1.77
CA ALA A 93 26.87 -6.22 0.97
C ALA A 93 28.13 -5.88 1.80
N ARG A 94 28.03 -4.97 2.77
CA ARG A 94 29.13 -4.62 3.68
C ARG A 94 29.49 -5.70 4.69
N ARG A 95 28.59 -6.63 5.00
CA ARG A 95 28.79 -7.71 5.99
C ARG A 95 29.37 -9.00 5.40
N GLN A 96 29.51 -9.11 4.08
CA GLN A 96 30.13 -10.29 3.48
C GLN A 96 31.66 -10.27 3.71
N PRO A 97 32.24 -11.27 4.38
CA PRO A 97 33.69 -11.32 4.59
C PRO A 97 34.39 -11.48 3.25
N LYS A 98 35.40 -10.64 2.98
CA LYS A 98 36.30 -10.81 1.82
C LYS A 98 36.84 -12.25 1.82
N PRO A 99 36.83 -12.96 0.68
CA PRO A 99 37.42 -14.29 0.62
C PRO A 99 38.90 -14.20 1.02
N LYS A 100 39.30 -14.97 2.03
CA LYS A 100 40.70 -15.10 2.48
C LYS A 100 41.54 -15.61 1.29
N LYS A 101 42.18 -14.68 0.59
CA LYS A 101 43.20 -15.00 -0.41
C LYS A 101 44.52 -15.21 0.32
N GLY A 102 44.94 -16.46 0.47
CA GLY A 102 46.31 -16.80 0.85
C GLY A 102 46.46 -17.85 1.96
N ALA A 103 46.37 -19.13 1.59
CA ALA A 103 47.07 -20.21 2.28
C ALA A 103 47.64 -21.16 1.21
N LYS A 104 48.71 -20.72 0.55
CA LYS A 104 49.59 -21.58 -0.26
C LYS A 104 51.04 -21.23 0.10
N GLY A 105 51.75 -22.23 0.61
CA GLY A 105 53.16 -22.20 1.03
C GLY A 105 53.29 -22.46 2.52
N GLY A 106 53.95 -23.49 3.04
CA GLY A 106 54.80 -24.56 2.49
C GLY A 106 55.51 -25.26 3.68
N ALA A 107 56.15 -26.41 3.41
CA ALA A 107 56.97 -27.25 4.32
C ALA A 107 56.18 -28.15 5.31
N ALA A 108 56.55 -29.40 5.61
CA ALA A 108 57.80 -30.12 5.37
C ALA A 108 57.57 -31.64 5.23
N GLU A 109 58.46 -32.22 4.43
CA GLU A 109 58.92 -33.60 4.34
C GLU A 109 59.45 -34.13 5.70
N GLN A 110 59.19 -35.41 6.02
CA GLN A 110 59.85 -36.29 7.01
C GLN A 110 59.19 -37.68 6.84
N GLU A 111 59.85 -38.64 6.18
CA GLU A 111 60.85 -39.60 6.72
C GLU A 111 60.24 -40.63 7.69
#